data_AF-A0A432EX62-F1
#
_entry.id   AF-A0A432EX62-F1
#
_cell.length_a   1.000
_cell.length_b   1.000
_cell.length_c   1.000
_cell.angle_alpha   90.00
_cell.angle_beta   90.00
_cell.angle_gamma   90.00
#
_symmetry.space_group_name_H-M   'P 1'
#
loop_
_entity.id
_entity.type
_entity.pdbx_description
1 polymer ?
#
loop_
_entity_poly.entity_id
_entity_poly.type
_entity_poly.pdbx_seq_one_letter_code
_entity_poly.pdbx_strand_id
1 'polypeptide(L)'
;MWLPITDRDQIQRAMAGYPCWLEMDLDSLRFNLANIRSRVGVEVMPVVKNNAYGHGLVPVTQCLYDEGVRWFLVAKLYEADVIRQQFPESKVLCMDTLFGDAAYDLVVSRGISQAVFTLEMAQRLNDTAQRHNTRASVFIKVDTGLRRVGVHHEAAPNFIETVCNLPHVELAGLFSSFMQHPDEDHNMLARFNEVASEVERRGI
;
A
#
# COMPACT_ATOMS: atom_id res chain seq x y z
N MET A 1 -9.22 -21.13 -6.38
CA MET A 1 -9.65 -19.74 -6.05
C MET A 1 -10.56 -19.85 -4.84
N TRP A 2 -10.15 -19.30 -3.70
CA TRP A 2 -10.93 -19.40 -2.45
C TRP A 2 -11.96 -18.26 -2.45
N LEU A 3 -13.22 -18.60 -2.69
CA LEU A 3 -14.32 -17.65 -2.58
C LEU A 3 -14.81 -17.67 -1.13
N PRO A 4 -15.03 -16.51 -0.47
CA PRO A 4 -15.65 -16.51 0.84
C PRO A 4 -17.00 -17.20 0.79
N ILE A 5 -17.23 -18.06 1.76
CA ILE A 5 -18.56 -18.59 2.03
C ILE A 5 -19.25 -17.59 2.94
N THR A 6 -20.22 -16.85 2.41
CA THR A 6 -21.01 -15.87 3.17
C THR A 6 -22.39 -16.37 3.55
N ASP A 7 -22.85 -17.46 2.92
CA ASP A 7 -24.12 -18.11 3.22
C ASP A 7 -24.00 -19.00 4.46
N ARG A 8 -24.89 -18.81 5.44
CA ARG A 8 -24.84 -19.52 6.73
C ARG A 8 -24.95 -21.04 6.56
N ASP A 9 -25.76 -21.54 5.63
CA ASP A 9 -25.92 -22.98 5.42
C ASP A 9 -24.70 -23.59 4.73
N GLN A 10 -24.07 -22.85 3.81
CA GLN A 10 -22.77 -23.24 3.26
C GLN A 10 -21.66 -23.19 4.30
N ILE A 11 -21.64 -22.19 5.19
CA ILE A 11 -20.67 -22.10 6.30
C ILE A 11 -20.82 -23.32 7.20
N GLN A 12 -22.04 -23.65 7.63
CA GLN A 12 -22.31 -24.82 8.46
C GLN A 12 -21.86 -26.13 7.79
N ARG A 13 -22.10 -26.28 6.49
CA ARG A 13 -21.62 -27.44 5.71
C ARG A 13 -20.11 -27.48 5.58
N ALA A 14 -19.46 -26.34 5.34
CA ALA A 14 -18.00 -26.26 5.22
C ALA A 14 -17.30 -26.53 6.56
N MET A 15 -17.94 -26.17 7.67
CA MET A 15 -17.48 -26.46 9.02
C MET A 15 -17.71 -27.92 9.43
N ALA A 16 -18.66 -28.62 8.82
CA ALA A 16 -18.98 -29.99 9.17
C ALA A 16 -17.75 -30.91 8.98
N GLY A 17 -17.25 -31.47 10.08
CA GLY A 17 -16.07 -32.34 10.10
C GLY A 17 -14.77 -31.65 10.53
N TYR A 18 -14.78 -30.33 10.79
CA TYR A 18 -13.65 -29.60 11.35
C TYR A 18 -13.91 -29.23 12.82
N PRO A 19 -12.99 -29.56 13.75
CA PRO A 19 -13.17 -29.25 15.17
C PRO A 19 -12.87 -27.79 15.53
N CYS A 20 -12.30 -27.00 14.61
CA CYS A 20 -11.88 -25.61 14.86
C CYS A 20 -11.97 -24.81 13.55
N TRP A 21 -12.44 -23.57 13.64
CA TRP A 21 -12.52 -22.63 12.53
C TRP A 21 -12.33 -21.19 12.99
N LEU A 22 -12.06 -20.30 12.04
CA LEU A 22 -12.06 -18.85 12.23
C LEU A 22 -13.24 -18.27 11.47
N GLU A 23 -14.10 -17.52 12.16
CA GLU A 23 -15.23 -16.81 11.57
C GLU A 23 -14.91 -15.32 11.50
N MET A 24 -15.20 -14.70 10.36
CA MET A 24 -14.97 -13.29 10.14
C MET A 24 -16.31 -12.61 9.84
N ASP A 25 -16.67 -11.63 10.67
CA ASP A 25 -17.83 -10.79 10.45
C ASP A 25 -17.47 -9.60 9.53
N LEU A 26 -17.96 -9.64 8.29
CA LEU A 26 -17.78 -8.57 7.31
C LEU A 26 -18.61 -7.32 7.63
N ASP A 27 -19.71 -7.43 8.38
CA ASP A 27 -20.49 -6.26 8.78
C ASP A 27 -19.74 -5.43 9.82
N SER A 28 -19.00 -6.09 10.71
CA SER A 28 -18.05 -5.42 11.60
C SER A 28 -16.96 -4.66 10.83
N LEU A 29 -16.46 -5.22 9.71
CA LEU A 29 -15.49 -4.52 8.86
C LEU A 29 -16.09 -3.28 8.20
N ARG A 30 -17.31 -3.38 7.64
CA ARG A 30 -18.04 -2.23 7.06
C ARG A 30 -18.30 -1.15 8.09
N PHE A 31 -18.77 -1.54 9.28
CA PHE A 31 -18.99 -0.64 10.40
C PHE A 31 -17.72 0.12 10.78
N ASN A 32 -16.59 -0.58 10.88
CA ASN A 32 -15.31 0.05 11.20
C ASN A 32 -14.86 1.03 10.11
N LEU A 33 -14.97 0.65 8.83
CA LEU A 33 -14.65 1.54 7.71
C LEU A 33 -15.49 2.81 7.74
N ALA A 34 -16.80 2.70 7.97
CA ALA A 34 -17.71 3.84 8.06
C ALA A 34 -17.32 4.79 9.21
N ASN A 35 -17.01 4.24 10.39
CA ASN A 35 -16.56 5.02 11.54
C ASN A 35 -15.22 5.73 11.32
N ILE A 36 -14.28 5.10 10.59
CA ILE A 36 -13.00 5.73 10.26
C ILE A 36 -13.24 6.88 9.29
N ARG A 37 -13.99 6.64 8.20
CA ARG A 37 -14.30 7.66 7.19
C ARG A 37 -15.01 8.87 7.79
N SER A 38 -15.94 8.66 8.72
CA SER A 38 -16.67 9.75 9.39
C SER A 38 -15.77 10.63 10.28
N ARG A 39 -14.58 10.14 10.67
CA ARG A 39 -13.63 10.87 11.52
C ARG A 39 -12.55 11.60 10.74
N VAL A 40 -12.13 11.07 9.59
CA VAL A 40 -10.96 11.59 8.86
C VAL A 40 -11.33 12.51 7.71
N GLY A 41 -12.50 12.36 7.09
CA GLY A 41 -12.95 13.22 5.97
C GLY A 41 -12.09 13.16 4.69
N VAL A 42 -11.12 12.25 4.63
CA VAL A 42 -10.22 12.01 3.49
C VAL A 42 -10.29 10.55 3.06
N GLU A 43 -9.64 10.22 1.94
CA GLU A 43 -9.56 8.84 1.48
C GLU A 43 -8.86 7.95 2.53
N VAL A 44 -9.43 6.76 2.74
CA VAL A 44 -8.87 5.73 3.62
C VAL A 44 -8.25 4.66 2.74
N MET A 45 -6.96 4.37 2.96
CA MET A 45 -6.24 3.26 2.35
C MET A 45 -6.11 2.13 3.37
N PRO A 46 -6.92 1.06 3.31
CA PRO A 46 -6.79 -0.07 4.20
C PRO A 46 -5.48 -0.82 3.95
N VAL A 47 -4.81 -1.16 5.05
CA VAL A 47 -3.65 -2.05 5.01
C VAL A 47 -4.17 -3.49 5.12
N VAL A 48 -3.94 -4.32 4.10
CA VAL A 48 -4.41 -5.71 4.04
C VAL A 48 -3.27 -6.73 3.94
N LYS A 49 -2.09 -6.35 4.47
CA LYS A 49 -0.91 -7.22 4.52
C LYS A 49 -1.12 -8.49 5.34
N ASN A 50 -0.25 -9.47 5.13
CA ASN A 50 -0.23 -10.76 5.83
C ASN A 50 -1.59 -11.46 5.77
N ASN A 51 -2.11 -11.65 4.56
CA ASN A 51 -3.44 -12.24 4.32
C ASN A 51 -4.57 -11.46 5.02
N ALA A 52 -4.58 -10.13 4.88
CA ALA A 52 -5.47 -9.23 5.62
C ALA A 52 -5.44 -9.49 7.14
N TYR A 53 -4.23 -9.48 7.71
CA TYR A 53 -4.01 -9.75 9.14
C TYR A 53 -4.55 -11.12 9.57
N GLY A 54 -4.50 -12.11 8.68
CA GLY A 54 -5.00 -13.47 8.90
C GLY A 54 -6.50 -13.68 8.60
N HIS A 55 -7.24 -12.63 8.26
CA HIS A 55 -8.69 -12.70 8.05
C HIS A 55 -9.08 -13.16 6.63
N GLY A 56 -8.12 -13.23 5.71
CA GLY A 56 -8.35 -13.64 4.32
C GLY A 56 -8.26 -12.44 3.36
N LEU A 57 -7.22 -12.42 2.54
CA LEU A 57 -6.89 -11.29 1.65
C LEU A 57 -8.05 -10.94 0.72
N VAL A 58 -8.50 -11.92 -0.07
CA VAL A 58 -9.56 -11.75 -1.07
C VAL A 58 -10.89 -11.31 -0.44
N PRO A 59 -11.46 -12.00 0.56
CA PRO A 59 -12.76 -11.62 1.10
C PRO A 59 -12.77 -10.26 1.80
N VAL A 60 -11.71 -9.93 2.54
CA VAL A 60 -11.56 -8.60 3.15
C VAL A 60 -11.46 -7.53 2.07
N THR A 61 -10.63 -7.75 1.05
CA THR A 61 -10.43 -6.77 -0.03
C THR A 61 -11.72 -6.57 -0.83
N GLN A 62 -12.44 -7.64 -1.18
CA GLN A 62 -13.74 -7.56 -1.87
C GLN A 62 -14.72 -6.72 -1.05
N CYS A 63 -14.88 -7.02 0.24
CA CYS A 63 -15.80 -6.29 1.10
C CYS A 63 -15.48 -4.78 1.12
N LEU A 64 -14.20 -4.41 1.26
CA LEU A 64 -13.77 -3.00 1.26
C LEU A 64 -13.94 -2.36 -0.13
N TYR A 65 -13.64 -3.11 -1.20
CA TYR A 65 -13.79 -2.66 -2.57
C TYR A 65 -15.24 -2.34 -2.92
N ASP A 66 -16.19 -3.16 -2.46
CA ASP A 66 -17.64 -2.97 -2.62
C ASP A 66 -18.12 -1.71 -1.89
N GLU A 67 -17.50 -1.38 -0.76
CA GLU A 67 -17.71 -0.11 -0.03
C GLU A 67 -16.99 1.09 -0.69
N GLY A 68 -16.52 0.94 -1.94
CA GLY A 68 -15.91 2.02 -2.71
C GLY A 68 -14.45 2.30 -2.39
N VAL A 69 -13.76 1.47 -1.59
CA VAL A 69 -12.31 1.60 -1.42
C VAL A 69 -11.60 1.27 -2.72
N ARG A 70 -10.64 2.11 -3.13
CA ARG A 70 -9.83 1.85 -4.33
C ARG A 70 -8.35 1.67 -4.01
N TRP A 71 -7.81 2.35 -3.01
CA TRP A 71 -6.44 2.15 -2.57
C TRP A 71 -6.29 1.08 -1.49
N PHE A 72 -5.32 0.19 -1.66
CA PHE A 72 -4.91 -0.81 -0.67
C PHE A 72 -3.41 -0.78 -0.45
N LEU A 73 -2.96 -1.11 0.76
CA LEU A 73 -1.54 -1.27 1.07
C LEU A 73 -1.25 -2.71 1.49
N VAL A 74 -0.21 -3.31 0.92
CA VAL A 74 0.27 -4.65 1.26
C VAL A 74 1.76 -4.65 1.60
N ALA A 75 2.22 -5.73 2.25
CA ALA A 75 3.63 -5.89 2.59
C ALA A 75 4.35 -6.91 1.69
N LYS A 76 3.62 -7.68 0.88
CA LYS A 76 4.18 -8.68 -0.01
C LYS A 76 3.69 -8.52 -1.44
N LEU A 77 4.60 -8.68 -2.41
CA LEU A 77 4.30 -8.49 -3.83
C LEU A 77 3.20 -9.43 -4.32
N TYR A 78 3.19 -10.69 -3.86
CA TYR A 78 2.15 -11.64 -4.25
C TYR A 78 0.76 -11.20 -3.80
N GLU A 79 0.64 -10.47 -2.68
CA GLU A 79 -0.65 -9.94 -2.21
C GLU A 79 -1.14 -8.85 -3.17
N ALA A 80 -0.23 -7.97 -3.62
CA ALA A 80 -0.56 -6.93 -4.59
C ALA A 80 -1.00 -7.52 -5.93
N ASP A 81 -0.29 -8.54 -6.41
CA ASP A 81 -0.63 -9.23 -7.65
C ASP A 81 -2.02 -9.90 -7.56
N VAL A 82 -2.33 -10.59 -6.46
CA VAL A 82 -3.66 -11.16 -6.22
C VAL A 82 -4.75 -10.09 -6.24
N ILE A 83 -4.54 -8.96 -5.55
CA ILE A 83 -5.51 -7.86 -5.53
C ILE A 83 -5.71 -7.28 -6.94
N ARG A 84 -4.63 -7.00 -7.68
CA ARG A 84 -4.72 -6.43 -9.03
C ARG A 84 -5.38 -7.36 -10.03
N GLN A 85 -5.23 -8.68 -9.88
CA GLN A 85 -5.90 -9.66 -10.72
C GLN A 85 -7.41 -9.76 -10.44
N GLN A 86 -7.82 -9.70 -9.17
CA GLN A 86 -9.23 -9.87 -8.79
C GLN A 86 -10.03 -8.57 -8.80
N PHE A 87 -9.36 -7.44 -8.60
CA PHE A 87 -9.97 -6.11 -8.50
C PHE A 87 -9.27 -5.15 -9.47
N PRO A 88 -9.54 -5.21 -10.78
CA PRO A 88 -8.75 -4.52 -11.80
C PRO A 88 -8.72 -2.99 -11.71
N GLU A 89 -9.70 -2.35 -11.06
CA GLU A 89 -9.71 -0.89 -10.83
C GLU A 89 -9.07 -0.48 -9.50
N SER A 90 -8.63 -1.43 -8.68
CA SER A 90 -7.93 -1.15 -7.42
C SER A 90 -6.55 -0.56 -7.67
N LYS A 91 -6.07 0.28 -6.77
CA LYS A 91 -4.70 0.76 -6.71
C LYS A 91 -4.03 0.11 -5.51
N VAL A 92 -2.82 -0.39 -5.68
CA VAL A 92 -2.13 -1.12 -4.60
C VAL A 92 -0.75 -0.54 -4.39
N LEU A 93 -0.51 -0.06 -3.17
CA LEU A 93 0.82 0.29 -2.69
C LEU A 93 1.48 -0.97 -2.08
N CYS A 94 2.56 -1.43 -2.72
CA CYS A 94 3.39 -2.52 -2.25
C CYS A 94 4.59 -2.02 -1.46
N MET A 95 4.77 -2.51 -0.23
CA MET A 95 5.94 -2.22 0.61
C MET A 95 7.04 -3.30 0.55
N ASP A 96 6.88 -4.34 -0.26
CA ASP A 96 7.87 -5.43 -0.32
C ASP A 96 9.19 -4.96 -0.94
N THR A 97 10.29 -5.55 -0.50
CA THR A 97 11.57 -5.39 -1.17
C THR A 97 11.57 -6.27 -2.41
N LEU A 98 11.86 -5.69 -3.57
CA LEU A 98 11.86 -6.40 -4.85
C LEU A 98 13.22 -7.03 -5.12
N PHE A 99 13.21 -8.33 -5.45
CA PHE A 99 14.41 -9.09 -5.78
C PHE A 99 14.31 -9.67 -7.20
N GLY A 100 15.35 -9.45 -8.01
CA GLY A 100 15.40 -9.90 -9.41
C GLY A 100 14.46 -9.14 -10.34
N ASP A 101 14.73 -9.21 -11.65
CA ASP A 101 14.01 -8.39 -12.65
C ASP A 101 12.55 -8.80 -12.80
N ALA A 102 12.22 -10.07 -12.61
CA ALA A 102 10.85 -10.57 -12.67
C ALA A 102 9.92 -9.87 -11.66
N ALA A 103 10.42 -9.47 -10.49
CA ALA A 103 9.63 -8.73 -9.51
C ALA A 103 9.31 -7.30 -9.97
N TYR A 104 10.30 -6.61 -10.56
CA TYR A 104 10.10 -5.28 -11.14
C TYR A 104 9.17 -5.32 -12.36
N ASP A 105 9.34 -6.30 -13.24
CA ASP A 105 8.46 -6.54 -14.39
C ASP A 105 7.02 -6.77 -13.94
N LEU A 106 6.81 -7.56 -12.89
CA LEU A 106 5.46 -7.80 -12.34
C LEU A 106 4.83 -6.51 -11.79
N VAL A 107 5.58 -5.72 -11.02
CA VAL A 107 5.11 -4.44 -10.47
C VAL A 107 4.65 -3.51 -11.59
N VAL A 108 5.49 -3.30 -12.59
CA VAL A 108 5.21 -2.38 -13.70
C VAL A 108 4.07 -2.89 -14.58
N SER A 109 4.12 -4.16 -15.00
CA SER A 109 3.10 -4.74 -15.90
C SER A 109 1.71 -4.84 -15.26
N ARG A 110 1.62 -4.98 -13.93
CA ARG A 110 0.35 -4.97 -13.19
C ARG A 110 -0.11 -3.57 -12.78
N GLY A 111 0.71 -2.53 -12.97
CA GLY A 111 0.42 -1.18 -12.49
C GLY A 111 0.32 -1.13 -10.96
N ILE A 112 1.22 -1.82 -10.27
CA ILE A 112 1.35 -1.77 -8.80
C ILE A 112 2.19 -0.54 -8.45
N SER A 113 1.74 0.25 -7.48
CA SER A 113 2.54 1.36 -6.95
C SER A 113 3.56 0.81 -5.97
N GLN A 114 4.84 1.14 -6.17
CA GLN A 114 5.92 0.61 -5.33
C GLN A 114 6.37 1.65 -4.29
N ALA A 115 6.54 1.22 -3.04
CA ALA A 115 7.25 2.01 -2.04
C ALA A 115 8.74 2.05 -2.38
N VAL A 116 9.31 3.25 -2.49
CA VAL A 116 10.70 3.50 -2.88
C VAL A 116 11.41 4.29 -1.79
N PHE A 117 12.63 3.88 -1.48
CA PHE A 117 13.50 4.55 -0.50
C PHE A 117 15.00 4.38 -0.79
N THR A 118 15.35 3.87 -1.98
CA THR A 118 16.72 3.85 -2.49
C THR A 118 16.73 4.25 -3.97
N LEU A 119 17.84 4.84 -4.43
CA LEU A 119 17.95 5.29 -5.81
C LEU A 119 18.01 4.10 -6.77
N GLU A 120 18.63 3.00 -6.35
CA GLU A 120 18.68 1.75 -7.12
C GLU A 120 17.27 1.21 -7.41
N MET A 121 16.36 1.21 -6.43
CA MET A 121 14.97 0.80 -6.64
C MET A 121 14.28 1.70 -7.68
N ALA A 122 14.46 3.02 -7.58
CA ALA A 122 13.88 3.98 -8.50
C ALA A 122 14.39 3.79 -9.93
N GLN A 123 15.70 3.60 -10.11
CA GLN A 123 16.34 3.37 -11.40
C GLN A 123 15.86 2.06 -12.04
N ARG A 124 15.80 0.97 -11.27
CA ARG A 124 15.30 -0.32 -11.79
C ARG A 124 13.83 -0.26 -12.20
N LEU A 125 13.01 0.49 -11.47
CA LEU A 125 11.62 0.76 -11.87
C LEU A 125 11.55 1.61 -13.15
N ASN A 126 12.38 2.66 -13.27
CA ASN A 126 12.48 3.49 -14.47
C ASN A 126 12.84 2.65 -15.70
N ASP A 127 13.88 1.85 -15.63
CA ASP A 127 14.38 1.05 -16.76
C ASP A 127 13.36 -0.03 -17.16
N THR A 128 12.66 -0.59 -16.18
CA THR A 128 11.58 -1.54 -16.43
C THR A 128 10.36 -0.86 -17.07
N ALA A 129 9.94 0.29 -16.56
CA ALA A 129 8.85 1.07 -17.12
C ALA A 129 9.14 1.54 -18.56
N GLN A 130 10.39 1.89 -18.86
CA GLN A 130 10.86 2.17 -20.21
C GLN A 130 10.63 0.97 -21.15
N ARG A 131 11.04 -0.24 -20.74
CA ARG A 131 10.83 -1.48 -21.53
C ARG A 131 9.34 -1.78 -21.78
N HIS A 132 8.48 -1.43 -20.83
CA HIS A 132 7.03 -1.58 -20.94
C HIS A 132 6.31 -0.39 -21.62
N ASN A 133 7.05 0.63 -22.07
CA ASN A 133 6.51 1.87 -22.62
C ASN A 133 5.42 2.50 -21.73
N THR A 134 5.68 2.57 -20.43
CA THR A 134 4.77 3.10 -19.41
C THR A 134 5.54 3.92 -18.37
N ARG A 135 4.87 4.34 -17.28
CA ARG A 135 5.49 4.96 -16.11
C ARG A 135 5.28 4.09 -14.87
N ALA A 136 6.33 3.88 -14.09
CA ALA A 136 6.23 3.22 -12.80
C ALA A 136 5.67 4.20 -11.76
N SER A 137 4.53 3.85 -11.15
CA SER A 137 3.96 4.60 -10.04
C SER A 137 4.74 4.33 -8.77
N VAL A 138 5.23 5.38 -8.09
CA VAL A 138 6.04 5.24 -6.88
C VAL A 138 5.48 6.05 -5.71
N PHE A 139 5.58 5.50 -4.51
CA PHE A 139 5.43 6.23 -3.27
C PHE A 139 6.78 6.33 -2.57
N ILE A 140 7.20 7.53 -2.19
CA ILE A 140 8.46 7.68 -1.46
C ILE A 140 8.21 7.54 0.04
N LYS A 141 8.86 6.55 0.65
CA LYS A 141 8.82 6.36 2.09
C LYS A 141 9.83 7.28 2.76
N VAL A 142 9.33 8.23 3.53
CA VAL A 142 10.17 9.14 4.34
C VAL A 142 10.25 8.58 5.76
N ASP A 143 11.46 8.48 6.29
CA ASP A 143 11.70 8.21 7.70
C ASP A 143 11.78 9.52 8.47
N THR A 144 10.75 9.80 9.25
CA THR A 144 10.65 11.00 10.08
C THR A 144 10.98 10.76 11.55
N GLY A 145 11.43 9.55 11.92
CA GLY A 145 11.84 9.23 13.29
C GLY A 145 11.62 7.79 13.72
N LEU A 146 10.88 6.97 12.95
CA LEU A 146 10.66 5.57 13.30
C LEU A 146 11.92 4.72 13.14
N ARG A 147 12.88 5.16 12.31
CA ARG A 147 14.21 4.53 12.15
C ARG A 147 14.15 3.05 11.78
N ARG A 148 13.19 2.72 10.91
CA ARG A 148 12.93 1.35 10.46
C ARG A 148 13.19 1.17 8.97
N VAL A 149 12.46 1.92 8.14
CA VAL A 149 12.56 1.93 6.67
C VAL A 149 12.14 3.30 6.16
N GLY A 150 12.87 3.82 5.18
CA GLY A 150 12.59 5.09 4.53
C GLY A 150 13.85 5.92 4.32
N VAL A 151 13.75 6.95 3.50
CA VAL A 151 14.81 7.96 3.35
C VAL A 151 14.74 8.89 4.55
N HIS A 152 15.86 9.12 5.23
CA HIS A 152 15.91 10.06 6.34
C HIS A 152 15.38 11.43 5.91
N HIS A 153 14.50 12.04 6.72
CA HIS A 153 13.77 13.25 6.34
C HIS A 153 14.67 14.39 5.83
N GLU A 154 15.87 14.58 6.39
CA GLU A 154 16.82 15.60 5.93
C GLU A 154 17.33 15.36 4.51
N ALA A 155 17.46 14.11 4.08
CA ALA A 155 17.89 13.74 2.74
C ALA A 155 16.72 13.57 1.75
N ALA A 156 15.49 13.52 2.27
CA ALA A 156 14.30 13.19 1.48
C ALA A 156 14.03 14.20 0.34
N PRO A 157 14.12 15.53 0.51
CA PRO A 157 13.86 16.45 -0.59
C PRO A 157 14.76 16.23 -1.81
N ASN A 158 16.07 16.07 -1.60
CA ASN A 158 17.03 15.81 -2.68
C ASN A 158 16.79 14.45 -3.34
N PHE A 159 16.42 13.45 -2.53
CA PHE A 159 16.08 12.12 -3.03
C PHE A 159 14.82 12.17 -3.92
N ILE A 160 13.77 12.86 -3.45
CA ILE A 160 12.49 13.00 -4.15
C ILE A 160 12.71 13.70 -5.50
N GLU A 161 13.45 14.80 -5.52
CA GLU A 161 13.82 15.51 -6.75
C GLU A 161 14.59 14.60 -7.74
N THR A 162 15.58 13.85 -7.24
CA THR A 162 16.33 12.90 -8.06
C THR A 162 15.41 11.84 -8.68
N VAL A 163 14.46 11.29 -7.91
CA VAL A 163 13.51 10.28 -8.39
C VAL A 163 12.52 10.88 -9.39
N CYS A 164 12.05 12.11 -9.18
CA CYS A 164 11.10 12.77 -10.09
C CYS A 164 11.73 13.15 -11.43
N ASN A 165 13.06 13.32 -11.48
CA ASN A 165 13.80 13.53 -12.72
C ASN A 165 13.96 12.26 -13.58
N LEU A 166 13.54 11.09 -13.09
CA LEU A 166 13.54 9.86 -13.88
C LEU A 166 12.34 9.86 -14.86
N PRO A 167 12.58 9.75 -16.19
CA PRO A 167 11.55 10.01 -17.20
C PRO A 167 10.38 9.02 -17.18
N HIS A 168 10.61 7.80 -16.69
CA HIS A 168 9.61 6.73 -16.64
C HIS A 168 9.11 6.45 -15.21
N VAL A 169 9.26 7.40 -14.29
CA VAL A 169 8.74 7.32 -12.93
C VAL A 169 7.66 8.38 -12.73
N GLU A 170 6.57 8.01 -12.07
CA GLU A 170 5.50 8.91 -11.65
C GLU A 170 5.40 8.89 -10.13
N LEU A 171 5.66 10.04 -9.50
CA LEU A 171 5.47 10.19 -8.06
C LEU A 171 3.98 10.23 -7.74
N ALA A 172 3.46 9.17 -7.12
CA ALA A 172 2.06 9.07 -6.71
C ALA A 172 1.82 9.60 -5.28
N GLY A 173 2.87 9.69 -4.46
CA GLY A 173 2.76 10.31 -3.14
C GLY A 173 3.96 10.09 -2.23
N LEU A 174 3.90 10.72 -1.06
CA LEU A 174 4.85 10.58 0.04
C LEU A 174 4.14 9.96 1.24
N PHE A 175 4.85 9.18 2.05
CA PHE A 175 4.29 8.68 3.30
C PHE A 175 5.35 8.38 4.36
N SER A 176 4.95 8.50 5.63
CA SER A 176 5.75 8.09 6.80
C SER A 176 4.95 7.11 7.66
N SER A 177 5.48 6.71 8.82
CA SER A 177 4.78 5.90 9.82
C SER A 177 5.04 6.49 11.18
N PHE A 178 3.96 6.77 11.92
CA PHE A 178 4.04 7.22 13.31
C PHE A 178 4.58 6.15 14.25
N MET A 179 5.15 6.60 15.36
CA MET A 179 5.61 5.77 16.47
C MET A 179 4.45 5.35 17.38
N GLN A 180 3.30 6.03 17.29
CA GLN A 180 2.14 5.87 18.19
C GLN A 180 2.45 6.35 19.61
N HIS A 181 3.24 7.41 19.71
CA HIS A 181 3.57 8.09 20.95
C HIS A 181 3.33 9.59 20.74
N PRO A 182 2.34 10.23 21.42
CA PRO A 182 1.85 11.56 21.04
C PRO A 182 2.92 12.63 20.84
N ASP A 183 3.88 12.74 21.76
CA ASP A 183 4.95 13.75 21.68
C ASP A 183 5.92 13.48 20.52
N GLU A 184 6.23 12.21 20.26
CA GLU A 184 7.10 11.82 19.15
C GLU A 184 6.37 12.00 17.82
N ASP A 185 5.09 11.61 17.76
CA ASP A 185 4.27 11.74 16.57
C ASP A 185 4.10 13.20 16.15
N HIS A 186 4.02 14.14 17.10
CA HIS A 186 4.03 15.58 16.80
C HIS A 186 5.31 16.00 16.08
N ASN A 187 6.47 15.59 16.59
CA ASN A 187 7.78 15.88 15.98
C ASN A 187 7.92 15.20 14.60
N MET A 188 7.45 13.96 14.48
CA MET A 188 7.48 13.20 13.23
C MET A 188 6.58 13.83 12.15
N LEU A 189 5.43 14.39 12.54
CA LEU A 189 4.54 15.12 11.65
C LEU A 189 5.17 16.44 11.20
N ALA A 190 5.78 17.19 12.12
CA ALA A 190 6.49 18.42 11.78
C ALA A 190 7.57 18.18 10.71
N ARG A 191 8.43 17.17 10.91
CA ARG A 191 9.45 16.77 9.93
C ARG A 191 8.86 16.35 8.58
N PHE A 192 7.72 15.64 8.59
CA PHE A 192 7.04 15.25 7.34
C PHE A 192 6.54 16.47 6.56
N ASN A 193 5.93 17.43 7.27
CA ASN A 193 5.42 18.67 6.67
C ASN A 193 6.54 19.56 6.15
N GLU A 194 7.70 19.60 6.83
CA GLU A 194 8.90 20.30 6.34
C GLU A 194 9.38 19.71 5.02
N VAL A 195 9.44 18.38 4.91
CA VAL A 195 9.81 17.69 3.66
C VAL A 195 8.80 18.02 2.55
N ALA A 196 7.50 17.90 2.83
CA ALA A 196 6.45 18.20 1.86
C ALA A 196 6.53 19.65 1.36
N SER A 197 6.66 20.60 2.28
CA SER A 197 6.77 22.03 1.94
C SER A 197 8.02 22.34 1.10
N GLU A 198 9.14 21.68 1.38
CA GLU A 198 10.36 21.85 0.59
C GLU A 198 10.24 21.28 -0.82
N VAL A 199 9.59 20.12 -0.97
CA VAL A 199 9.31 19.50 -2.28
C VAL A 199 8.38 20.38 -3.11
N GLU A 200 7.31 20.91 -2.50
CA GLU A 200 6.39 21.86 -3.15
C GLU A 200 7.12 23.15 -3.58
N ARG A 201 8.04 23.69 -2.76
CA ARG A 201 8.86 24.85 -3.12
C ARG A 201 9.75 24.61 -4.35
N ARG A 202 10.15 23.36 -4.59
CA ARG A 202 10.91 22.95 -5.78
C ARG A 202 10.03 22.73 -7.02
N GLY A 203 8.71 22.85 -6.88
CA GLY A 203 7.75 22.67 -7.97
C GLY A 203 7.46 21.21 -8.31
N ILE A 204 7.69 20.30 -7.35
CA ILE A 204 7.38 18.87 -7.45
C ILE A 204 6.04 18.59 -6.77
#